data_AF-A0A7C3FAP3-F1
#
_entry.id   AF-A0A7C3FAP3-F1
#
_cell.length_a   1.000
_cell.length_b   1.000
_cell.length_c   1.000
_cell.angle_alpha   90.00
_cell.angle_beta   90.00
_cell.angle_gamma   90.00
#
_symmetry.space_group_name_H-M   'P 1'
#
loop_
_entity.id
_entity.type
_entity.pdbx_description
1 polymer ?
#
loop_
_entity_poly.entity_id
_entity_poly.type
_entity_poly.pdbx_seq_one_letter_code
_entity_poly.pdbx_strand_id
1 'polypeptide(L)'
;MNHKPYNYWILDDAPLNPEQQQALTNHLDDCPLCQQLKMGWEMSEQLILNTPQHPPAPGFTQRWKVSLAKRKRYHGLLRLRLSILGTLLLILTSFITYLVATGSFIHGLAYLFNFLSEVIFTITKDLAGLEILISKIPAPIPLAAGLLLVGLINALLFFLLLACWQYFRREFSFNEVKIN
;
A
#
# COMPACT_ATOMS: atom_id res chain seq x y z
N MET A 1 -27.64 -22.12 -52.96
CA MET A 1 -26.25 -22.63 -53.00
C MET A 1 -25.53 -22.22 -51.73
N ASN A 2 -24.48 -22.93 -51.31
CA ASN A 2 -23.77 -22.63 -50.06
C ASN A 2 -22.70 -21.55 -50.28
N HIS A 3 -22.88 -20.35 -49.70
CA HIS A 3 -21.98 -19.20 -49.89
C HIS A 3 -20.78 -19.16 -48.93
N LYS A 4 -20.79 -19.97 -47.86
CA LYS A 4 -19.76 -19.93 -46.81
C LYS A 4 -18.31 -20.05 -47.31
N PRO A 5 -17.94 -21.04 -48.16
CA PRO A 5 -16.55 -21.22 -48.55
C PRO A 5 -16.04 -20.05 -49.40
N TYR A 6 -16.87 -19.51 -50.28
CA TYR A 6 -16.50 -18.39 -51.15
C TYR A 6 -16.33 -17.08 -50.38
N ASN A 7 -17.22 -16.81 -49.43
CA ASN A 7 -17.09 -15.63 -48.56
C ASN A 7 -15.80 -15.67 -47.75
N TYR A 8 -15.42 -16.86 -47.26
CA TYR A 8 -14.16 -17.06 -46.56
C TYR A 8 -12.97 -16.77 -47.48
N TRP A 9 -12.96 -17.32 -48.69
CA TRP A 9 -11.89 -17.09 -49.67
C TRP A 9 -11.75 -15.64 -50.11
N ILE A 10 -12.86 -14.88 -50.19
CA ILE A 10 -12.86 -13.47 -50.58
C ILE A 10 -12.32 -12.57 -49.47
N LEU A 11 -12.60 -12.88 -48.19
CA LEU A 11 -12.31 -11.98 -47.07
C LEU A 11 -10.99 -12.27 -46.35
N ASP A 12 -10.55 -13.52 -46.32
CA ASP A 12 -9.33 -13.91 -45.60
C ASP A 12 -8.05 -13.73 -46.43
N ASP A 13 -8.17 -13.40 -47.74
CA ASP A 13 -7.06 -13.34 -48.71
C ASP A 13 -6.10 -14.53 -48.59
N ALA A 14 -6.65 -15.70 -48.24
CA ALA A 14 -5.87 -16.91 -48.05
C ALA A 14 -5.35 -17.40 -49.41
N PRO A 15 -4.11 -17.93 -49.48
CA PRO A 15 -3.60 -18.49 -50.72
C PRO A 15 -4.46 -19.69 -51.15
N LEU A 16 -5.23 -19.50 -52.23
CA LEU A 16 -6.08 -20.53 -52.81
C LEU A 16 -5.25 -21.46 -53.69
N ASN A 17 -5.58 -22.75 -53.68
CA ASN A 17 -5.04 -23.67 -54.67
C ASN A 17 -5.73 -23.48 -56.05
N PRO A 18 -5.19 -24.01 -57.15
CA PRO A 18 -5.74 -23.79 -58.49
C PRO A 18 -7.20 -24.24 -58.65
N GLU A 19 -7.59 -25.33 -57.98
CA GLU A 19 -8.95 -25.87 -58.02
C GLU A 19 -9.95 -24.94 -57.30
N GLN A 20 -9.57 -24.41 -56.13
CA GLN A 20 -10.34 -23.45 -55.35
C GLN A 20 -10.48 -22.13 -56.10
N GLN A 21 -9.43 -21.68 -56.79
CA GLN A 21 -9.48 -20.46 -57.56
C GLN A 21 -10.38 -20.58 -58.79
N GLN A 22 -10.36 -21.73 -59.47
CA GLN A 22 -11.32 -22.02 -60.55
C GLN A 22 -12.75 -22.09 -60.01
N ALA A 23 -12.97 -22.77 -58.88
CA ALA A 23 -14.29 -22.87 -58.25
C ALA A 23 -14.84 -21.51 -57.80
N LEU A 24 -13.97 -20.63 -57.29
CA LEU A 24 -14.34 -19.26 -56.92
C LEU A 24 -14.70 -18.44 -58.16
N THR A 25 -13.91 -18.52 -59.24
CA THR A 25 -14.17 -17.81 -60.49
C THR A 25 -15.53 -18.20 -61.07
N ASN A 26 -15.79 -19.51 -61.19
CA ASN A 26 -17.06 -20.01 -61.68
C ASN A 26 -18.24 -19.53 -60.80
N HIS A 27 -18.06 -19.48 -59.47
CA HIS A 27 -19.12 -19.02 -58.57
C HIS A 27 -19.39 -17.52 -58.69
N LEU A 28 -18.37 -16.70 -58.95
CA LEU A 28 -18.53 -15.25 -59.11
C LEU A 28 -19.27 -14.89 -60.40
N ASP A 29 -19.16 -15.72 -61.44
CA ASP A 29 -19.90 -15.54 -62.71
C ASP A 29 -21.40 -15.80 -62.53
N ASP A 30 -21.76 -16.76 -61.68
CA ASP A 30 -23.15 -17.19 -61.45
C ASP A 30 -23.84 -16.49 -60.26
N CYS A 31 -23.06 -15.90 -59.33
CA CYS A 31 -23.57 -15.35 -58.08
C CYS A 31 -23.33 -13.83 -57.93
N PRO A 32 -24.34 -12.98 -58.16
CA PRO A 32 -24.17 -11.53 -58.05
C PRO A 32 -23.85 -11.06 -56.62
N LEU A 33 -24.30 -11.81 -55.60
CA LEU A 33 -24.04 -11.47 -54.19
C LEU A 33 -22.55 -11.61 -53.84
N CYS A 34 -21.92 -12.72 -54.23
CA CYS A 34 -20.50 -12.94 -53.99
C CYS A 34 -19.63 -12.04 -54.88
N GLN A 35 -20.09 -11.70 -56.10
CA GLN A 35 -19.44 -10.72 -56.97
C GLN A 35 -19.41 -9.32 -56.32
N GLN A 36 -20.53 -8.86 -55.78
CA GLN A 36 -20.62 -7.60 -55.06
C GLN A 36 -19.72 -7.58 -53.81
N LEU A 37 -19.65 -8.69 -53.07
CA LEU A 37 -18.76 -8.83 -51.92
C LEU A 37 -17.29 -8.66 -52.32
N LYS A 38 -16.84 -9.37 -53.36
CA LYS A 38 -15.46 -9.30 -53.86
C LYS A 38 -15.11 -7.89 -54.31
N MET A 39 -15.96 -7.27 -55.13
CA MET A 39 -15.74 -5.92 -55.61
C MET A 39 -15.70 -4.89 -54.47
N GLY A 40 -16.58 -5.03 -53.48
CA GLY A 40 -16.60 -4.17 -52.29
C GLY A 40 -15.35 -4.33 -51.42
N TRP A 41 -14.85 -5.55 -51.27
CA TRP A 41 -13.60 -5.84 -50.56
C TRP A 41 -12.40 -5.21 -51.28
N GLU A 42 -12.23 -5.48 -52.57
CA GLU A 42 -11.14 -4.92 -53.39
C GLU A 42 -11.15 -3.39 -53.39
N MET A 43 -12.32 -2.76 -53.50
CA MET A 43 -12.44 -1.30 -53.42
C MET A 43 -12.05 -0.75 -52.03
N SER A 44 -12.42 -1.45 -50.96
CA SER A 44 -12.09 -1.05 -49.58
C SER A 44 -10.59 -1.19 -49.31
N GLU A 45 -9.99 -2.30 -49.77
CA GLU A 45 -8.56 -2.53 -49.69
C GLU A 45 -7.79 -1.43 -50.44
N GLN A 46 -8.19 -1.14 -51.68
CA GLN A 46 -7.61 -0.05 -52.45
C GLN A 46 -7.74 1.29 -51.74
N LEU A 47 -8.88 1.58 -51.11
CA LEU A 47 -9.06 2.83 -50.35
C LEU A 47 -8.08 2.92 -49.18
N ILE A 48 -7.90 1.82 -48.44
CA ILE A 48 -6.97 1.76 -47.30
C ILE A 48 -5.52 1.91 -47.78
N LEU A 49 -5.12 1.19 -48.82
CA LEU A 49 -3.76 1.21 -49.36
C LEU A 49 -3.41 2.56 -49.99
N ASN A 50 -4.38 3.23 -50.61
CA ASN A 50 -4.21 4.56 -51.22
C ASN A 50 -4.43 5.71 -50.24
N THR A 51 -4.77 5.42 -48.98
CA THR A 51 -4.92 6.47 -47.95
C THR A 51 -3.56 7.13 -47.70
N PRO A 52 -3.46 8.46 -47.78
CA PRO A 52 -2.20 9.16 -47.58
C PRO A 52 -1.66 8.89 -46.17
N GLN A 53 -0.41 8.44 -46.10
CA GLN A 53 0.27 8.29 -44.83
C GLN A 53 0.57 9.67 -44.24
N HIS A 54 -0.07 9.99 -43.11
CA HIS A 54 0.22 11.23 -42.41
C HIS A 54 1.51 11.08 -41.60
N PRO A 55 2.51 11.96 -41.81
CA PRO A 55 3.70 11.96 -40.99
C PRO A 55 3.34 12.33 -39.54
N PRO A 56 4.13 11.87 -38.56
CA PRO A 56 3.90 12.25 -37.18
C PRO A 56 4.00 13.77 -37.02
N ALA A 57 3.08 14.34 -36.23
CA ALA A 57 3.08 15.77 -35.97
C ALA A 57 4.45 16.23 -35.42
N PRO A 58 4.89 17.46 -35.75
CA PRO A 58 6.15 18.01 -35.26
C PRO A 58 6.32 17.82 -33.75
N GLY A 59 7.53 17.45 -33.34
CA GLY A 59 7.85 17.19 -31.93
C GLY A 59 7.33 15.87 -31.35
N PHE A 60 6.73 14.98 -32.15
CA PHE A 60 6.28 13.64 -31.72
C PHE A 60 7.36 12.88 -30.95
N THR A 61 8.56 12.78 -31.52
CA THR A 61 9.69 12.07 -30.90
C THR A 61 10.04 12.63 -29.53
N GLN A 62 9.98 13.96 -29.35
CA GLN A 62 10.27 14.60 -28.08
C GLN A 62 9.18 14.31 -27.04
N ARG A 63 7.91 14.44 -27.41
CA ARG A 63 6.77 14.08 -26.53
C ARG A 63 6.82 12.61 -26.13
N TRP A 64 7.17 11.74 -27.08
CA TRP A 64 7.32 10.31 -26.86
C TRP A 64 8.47 9.98 -25.92
N LYS A 65 9.65 10.58 -26.08
CA LYS A 65 10.79 10.37 -25.18
C LYS A 65 10.46 10.77 -23.74
N VAL A 66 9.81 11.92 -23.56
CA VAL A 66 9.38 12.40 -22.23
C VAL A 66 8.38 11.43 -21.60
N SER A 67 7.35 11.01 -22.34
CA SER A 67 6.35 10.07 -21.82
C SER A 67 6.93 8.69 -21.53
N LEU A 68 7.86 8.21 -22.36
CA LEU A 68 8.57 6.95 -22.17
C LEU A 68 9.43 6.96 -20.91
N ALA A 69 10.17 8.03 -20.65
CA ALA A 69 10.97 8.17 -19.44
C ALA A 69 10.08 8.13 -18.18
N LYS A 70 8.94 8.83 -18.20
CA LYS A 70 7.94 8.81 -17.12
C LYS A 70 7.40 7.40 -16.88
N ARG A 71 7.00 6.69 -17.94
CA ARG A 71 6.48 5.31 -17.86
C ARG A 71 7.54 4.33 -17.34
N LYS A 72 8.78 4.40 -17.84
CA LYS A 72 9.89 3.56 -17.37
C LYS A 72 10.16 3.75 -15.88
N ARG A 73 10.18 5.01 -15.40
CA ARG A 73 10.36 5.30 -13.98
C ARG A 73 9.24 4.70 -13.12
N TYR A 74 7.98 4.85 -13.55
CA TYR A 74 6.84 4.27 -12.84
C TYR A 74 6.92 2.74 -12.74
N HIS A 75 7.18 2.06 -13.86
CA HIS A 75 7.31 0.59 -13.86
C HIS A 75 8.54 0.11 -13.07
N GLY A 76 9.64 0.84 -13.08
CA GLY A 76 10.82 0.52 -12.27
C GLY A 76 10.54 0.60 -10.77
N LEU A 77 9.86 1.68 -10.32
CA LEU A 77 9.46 1.83 -8.92
C LEU A 77 8.45 0.76 -8.48
N LEU A 78 7.49 0.42 -9.33
CA LEU A 78 6.53 -0.64 -9.04
C LEU A 78 7.23 -2.00 -8.89
N ARG A 79 8.16 -2.34 -9.79
CA ARG A 79 8.94 -3.57 -9.70
C ARG A 79 9.78 -3.63 -8.43
N LEU A 80 10.45 -2.53 -8.07
CA LEU A 80 11.22 -2.45 -6.83
C LEU A 80 10.33 -2.64 -5.60
N ARG A 81 9.18 -1.96 -5.54
CA ARG A 81 8.22 -2.09 -4.42
C ARG A 81 7.71 -3.52 -4.29
N LEU A 82 7.32 -4.15 -5.40
CA LEU A 82 6.88 -5.54 -5.41
C LEU A 82 7.99 -6.50 -5.01
N SER A 83 9.23 -6.24 -5.44
CA SER A 83 10.39 -7.04 -5.03
C SER A 83 10.65 -6.93 -3.53
N ILE A 84 10.67 -5.71 -2.98
CA ILE A 84 10.87 -5.49 -1.54
C ILE A 84 9.76 -6.17 -0.74
N LEU A 85 8.50 -5.98 -1.15
CA LEU A 85 7.35 -6.59 -0.49
C LEU A 85 7.42 -8.12 -0.55
N GLY A 86 7.76 -8.68 -1.71
CA GLY A 86 7.93 -10.12 -1.88
C GLY A 86 9.04 -10.70 -1.01
N THR A 87 10.20 -10.05 -0.96
CA THR A 87 11.32 -10.46 -0.10
C THR A 87 10.95 -10.40 1.38
N LEU A 88 10.29 -9.32 1.82
CA LEU A 88 9.83 -9.18 3.21
C LEU A 88 8.85 -10.29 3.59
N LEU A 89 7.91 -10.60 2.71
CA LEU A 89 6.89 -11.63 2.93
C LEU A 89 7.52 -13.04 2.98
N LEU A 90 8.53 -13.30 2.14
CA LEU A 90 9.32 -14.54 2.22
C LEU A 90 10.10 -14.65 3.53
N ILE A 91 10.77 -13.58 3.98
CA ILE A 91 11.48 -13.56 5.26
C ILE A 91 10.49 -13.82 6.41
N LEU A 92 9.35 -13.14 6.42
CA LEU A 92 8.33 -13.30 7.45
C LEU A 92 7.80 -14.74 7.48
N THR A 93 7.47 -15.30 6.32
CA THR A 93 6.97 -16.68 6.21
C THR A 93 8.03 -17.69 6.67
N SER A 94 9.29 -17.47 6.29
CA SER A 94 10.40 -18.31 6.72
C SER A 94 10.62 -18.24 8.23
N PHE A 95 10.55 -17.05 8.82
CA PHE A 95 10.66 -16.84 10.26
C PHE A 95 9.52 -17.51 11.03
N ILE A 96 8.27 -17.37 10.58
CA ILE A 96 7.12 -18.05 11.19
C ILE A 96 7.30 -19.56 11.11
N THR A 97 7.68 -20.09 9.94
CA THR A 97 7.93 -21.52 9.77
C THR A 97 9.03 -22.02 10.70
N TYR A 98 10.10 -21.25 10.87
CA TYR A 98 11.18 -21.56 11.82
C TYR A 98 10.69 -21.61 13.26
N LEU A 99 9.90 -20.62 13.69
CA LEU A 99 9.34 -20.57 15.06
C LEU A 99 8.39 -21.73 15.36
N VAL A 100 7.60 -22.15 14.36
CA VAL A 100 6.72 -23.33 14.47
C VAL A 100 7.56 -24.61 14.52
N ALA A 101 8.53 -24.77 13.63
CA ALA A 101 9.37 -25.96 13.54
C ALA A 101 10.24 -26.18 14.79
N THR A 102 10.75 -25.11 15.40
CA THR A 102 11.56 -25.19 16.63
C THR A 102 10.73 -25.24 17.91
N GLY A 103 9.40 -25.13 17.84
CA GLY A 103 8.53 -25.06 19.02
C GLY A 103 8.75 -23.81 19.90
N SER A 104 9.66 -22.90 19.49
CA SER A 104 10.00 -21.69 20.25
C SER A 104 8.82 -20.73 20.42
N PHE A 105 7.83 -20.79 19.53
CA PHE A 105 6.59 -20.02 19.69
C PHE A 105 5.80 -20.43 20.95
N ILE A 106 5.71 -21.74 21.21
CA ILE A 106 5.01 -22.27 22.38
C ILE A 106 5.80 -21.96 23.65
N HIS A 107 7.13 -22.10 23.61
CA HIS A 107 7.99 -21.69 24.72
C HIS A 107 7.91 -20.18 25.01
N GLY A 108 7.87 -19.33 23.98
CA GLY A 108 7.70 -17.88 24.13
C GLY A 108 6.37 -17.50 24.77
N LEU A 109 5.27 -18.14 24.35
CA LEU A 109 3.96 -17.96 24.98
C LEU A 109 3.96 -18.44 26.44
N ALA A 110 4.59 -19.59 26.72
CA ALA A 110 4.72 -20.09 28.08
C ALA A 110 5.56 -19.16 28.96
N TYR A 111 6.65 -18.57 28.45
CA TYR A 111 7.45 -17.57 29.16
C TYR A 111 6.66 -16.30 29.46
N LEU A 112 5.88 -15.80 28.49
CA LEU A 112 5.03 -14.65 28.69
C LEU A 112 3.97 -14.92 29.77
N PHE A 113 3.35 -16.10 29.76
CA PHE A 113 2.36 -16.50 30.75
C PHE A 113 2.96 -16.63 32.16
N ASN A 114 4.15 -17.24 32.26
CA ASN A 114 4.88 -17.34 33.53
C ASN A 114 5.27 -15.95 34.06
N PHE A 115 5.78 -15.07 33.19
CA PHE A 115 6.13 -13.70 33.56
C PHE A 115 4.92 -12.91 34.07
N LEU A 116 3.79 -12.97 33.36
CA LEU A 116 2.54 -12.33 33.80
C LEU A 116 2.07 -12.87 35.16
N SER A 117 2.14 -14.18 35.34
CA SER A 117 1.77 -14.83 36.60
C SER A 117 2.71 -14.38 37.73
N GLU A 118 4.01 -14.34 37.49
CA GLU A 118 5.02 -13.93 38.46
C GLU A 118 4.88 -12.45 38.87
N VAL A 119 4.56 -11.57 37.91
CA VAL A 119 4.26 -10.15 38.19
C VAL A 119 3.02 -10.03 39.07
N ILE A 120 1.95 -10.75 38.77
CA ILE A 120 0.72 -10.74 39.57
C ILE A 120 1.00 -11.24 40.99
N PHE A 121 1.73 -12.35 41.14
CA PHE A 121 2.07 -12.91 42.46
C PHE A 121 3.00 -12.00 43.26
N THR A 122 3.96 -11.34 42.60
CA THR A 122 4.88 -10.39 43.24
C THR A 122 4.13 -9.17 43.76
N ILE A 123 3.29 -8.55 42.92
CA ILE A 123 2.45 -7.40 43.33
C ILE A 123 1.54 -7.81 44.50
N THR A 124 0.90 -8.97 44.43
CA THR A 124 -0.02 -9.43 45.49
C THR A 124 0.71 -9.70 46.81
N LYS A 125 1.90 -10.30 46.76
CA LYS A 125 2.73 -10.54 47.96
C LYS A 125 3.26 -9.23 48.56
N ASP A 126 3.67 -8.29 47.73
CA ASP A 126 4.22 -7.00 48.17
C ASP A 126 3.13 -6.13 48.81
N LEU A 127 1.92 -6.13 48.25
CA LEU A 127 0.76 -5.44 48.86
C LEU A 127 0.34 -6.09 50.19
N ALA A 128 0.33 -7.43 50.26
CA ALA A 128 0.05 -8.13 51.52
C ALA A 128 1.14 -7.87 52.59
N GLY A 129 2.40 -7.73 52.18
CA GLY A 129 3.50 -7.33 53.06
C GLY A 129 3.35 -5.91 53.61
N LEU A 130 2.88 -4.98 52.77
CA LEU A 130 2.55 -3.61 53.19
C LEU A 130 1.39 -3.59 54.20
N GLU A 131 0.37 -4.42 54.02
CA GLU A 131 -0.76 -4.52 54.96
C GLU A 131 -0.33 -5.04 56.35
N ILE A 132 0.58 -6.02 56.39
CA ILE A 132 1.16 -6.54 57.63
C ILE A 132 2.05 -5.49 58.31
N LEU A 133 2.77 -4.68 57.54
CA LEU A 133 3.60 -3.60 58.08
C LEU A 133 2.73 -2.44 58.61
N ILE A 134 1.67 -2.06 57.88
CA ILE A 134 0.74 -0.98 58.24
C ILE A 134 -0.09 -1.36 59.47
N SER A 135 -0.53 -2.62 59.60
CA SER A 135 -1.29 -3.09 60.76
C SER A 135 -0.50 -3.14 62.07
N LYS A 136 0.84 -3.12 62.01
CA LYS A 136 1.72 -3.05 63.19
C LYS A 136 2.08 -1.62 63.62
N ILE A 137 1.68 -0.60 62.86
CA ILE A 137 2.01 0.79 63.16
C ILE A 137 0.87 1.40 64.01
N PRO A 138 1.16 2.01 65.17
CA PRO A 138 0.18 2.76 65.95
C PRO A 138 -0.58 3.78 65.07
N ALA A 139 -1.90 3.78 65.18
CA ALA A 139 -2.82 4.63 64.41
C ALA A 139 -2.44 6.13 64.25
N PRO A 140 -1.81 6.83 65.23
CA PRO A 140 -1.46 8.25 65.04
C PRO A 140 -0.35 8.51 64.01
N ILE A 141 0.53 7.53 63.74
CA ILE A 141 1.70 7.71 62.86
C ILE A 141 1.32 7.85 61.38
N PRO A 142 0.49 6.98 60.76
CA PRO A 142 0.09 7.14 59.36
C PRO A 142 -0.77 8.40 59.15
N LEU A 143 -1.55 8.83 60.15
CA LEU A 143 -2.30 10.09 60.09
C LEU A 143 -1.37 11.30 60.06
N ALA A 144 -0.35 11.33 60.92
CA ALA A 144 0.66 12.39 60.92
C ALA A 144 1.47 12.42 59.62
N ALA A 145 1.89 11.25 59.12
CA ALA A 145 2.62 11.13 57.86
C ALA A 145 1.77 11.58 56.66
N GLY A 146 0.49 11.20 56.62
CA GLY A 146 -0.46 11.65 55.60
C GLY A 146 -0.66 13.17 55.63
N LEU A 147 -0.83 13.75 56.81
CA LEU A 147 -0.97 15.20 56.98
C LEU A 147 0.30 15.95 56.52
N LEU A 148 1.48 15.43 56.84
CA LEU A 148 2.76 15.98 56.41
C LEU A 148 2.93 15.90 54.89
N LEU A 149 2.58 14.76 54.26
CA LEU A 149 2.64 14.60 52.81
C LEU A 149 1.70 15.55 52.09
N VAL A 150 0.45 15.67 52.56
CA VAL A 150 -0.52 16.62 52.01
C VAL A 150 0.01 18.05 52.16
N GLY A 151 0.59 18.40 53.31
CA GLY A 151 1.24 19.70 53.52
C GLY A 151 2.37 19.96 52.53
N LEU A 152 3.25 18.98 52.32
CA LEU A 152 4.38 19.04 51.38
C LEU A 152 3.92 19.23 49.94
N ILE A 153 2.90 18.48 49.51
CA ILE A 153 2.31 18.60 48.17
C ILE A 153 1.72 20.00 47.98
N ASN A 154 0.97 20.50 48.95
CA ASN A 154 0.40 21.85 48.87
C ASN A 154 1.47 22.94 48.83
N ALA A 155 2.53 22.82 49.64
CA ALA A 155 3.65 23.74 49.63
C ALA A 155 4.37 23.76 48.27
N LEU A 156 4.56 22.58 47.67
CA LEU A 156 5.19 22.43 46.36
C LEU A 156 4.32 23.02 45.25
N LEU A 157 3.01 22.80 45.28
CA LEU A 157 2.07 23.43 44.34
C LEU A 157 2.08 24.96 44.47
N PHE A 158 2.09 25.48 45.69
CA PHE A 158 2.13 26.92 45.93
C PHE A 158 3.45 27.53 45.41
N PHE A 159 4.57 26.85 45.63
CA PHE A 159 5.86 27.26 45.11
C PHE A 159 5.88 27.28 43.57
N LEU A 160 5.33 26.25 42.92
CA LEU A 160 5.23 26.20 41.46
C LEU A 160 4.34 27.31 40.89
N LEU A 161 3.22 27.61 41.55
CA LEU A 161 2.35 28.73 41.17
C LEU A 161 3.08 30.08 41.26
N LEU A 162 3.82 30.31 42.35
CA LEU A 162 4.63 31.52 42.52
C LEU A 162 5.74 31.62 41.49
N ALA A 163 6.43 30.50 41.21
CA ALA A 163 7.48 30.44 40.19
C ALA A 163 6.92 30.75 38.79
N CYS A 164 5.75 30.18 38.45
CA CYS A 164 5.06 30.44 37.20
C CYS A 164 4.62 31.92 37.08
N TRP A 165 4.07 32.49 38.15
CA TRP A 165 3.69 33.90 38.21
C TRP A 165 4.89 34.85 38.02
N GLN A 166 6.02 34.55 38.67
CA GLN A 166 7.25 35.36 38.51
C GLN A 166 7.82 35.27 37.11
N TYR A 167 7.81 34.06 36.51
CA TYR A 167 8.23 33.86 35.12
C TYR A 167 7.39 34.71 34.17
N PHE A 168 6.06 34.64 34.29
CA PHE A 168 5.14 35.38 33.43
C PHE A 168 5.25 36.90 33.60
N ARG A 169 5.42 37.39 34.84
CA ARG A 169 5.64 38.82 35.13
C ARG A 169 6.95 39.33 34.50
N ARG A 170 8.03 38.55 34.54
CA ARG A 170 9.30 38.93 33.90
C ARG A 170 9.15 39.04 32.39
N GLU A 171 8.46 38.10 31.76
CA GLU A 171 8.23 38.12 30.31
C GLU A 171 7.38 39.32 29.86
N PHE A 172 6.32 39.66 30.63
CA PHE A 172 5.54 40.87 30.38
C PHE A 172 6.37 42.17 30.52
N SER A 173 7.20 42.28 31.56
CA SER A 173 8.07 43.45 31.76
C SER A 173 9.13 43.62 30.66
N PHE A 174 9.65 42.52 30.10
CA PHE A 174 10.62 42.58 28.99
C PHE A 174 9.97 42.97 27.65
N ASN A 175 8.69 42.64 27.43
CA ASN A 175 7.98 42.99 26.21
C ASN A 175 7.56 44.47 26.17
N GLU A 176 7.29 45.12 27.31
CA GLU A 176 6.99 46.56 27.32
C GLU A 176 8.23 47.42 26.99
N VAL A 177 9.45 46.99 27.36
CA VAL A 177 10.69 47.72 27.07
C VAL A 177 11.07 47.67 25.58
N LYS A 178 10.57 46.71 24.80
CA LYS A 178 10.85 46.59 23.36
C LYS A 178 9.92 47.40 22.45
N ILE A 179 8.83 47.96 22.98
CA ILE A 179 7.79 48.65 22.19
C ILE A 179 7.96 50.20 22.25
N ASN A 180 8.97 50.70 22.96
CA ASN A 180 9.33 52.13 23.02
C ASN A 180 10.69 52.41 22.35
#